data_AF-A0A425VU83-F1
#
_entry.id   AF-A0A425VU83-F1
#
_cell.length_a   1.000
_cell.length_b   1.000
_cell.length_c   1.000
_cell.angle_alpha   90.00
_cell.angle_beta   90.00
_cell.angle_gamma   90.00
#
_symmetry.space_group_name_H-M   'P 1'
#
loop_
_entity.id
_entity.type
_entity.pdbx_description
1 polymer ?
#
loop_
_entity_poly.entity_id
_entity_poly.type
_entity_poly.pdbx_seq_one_letter_code
_entity_poly.pdbx_strand_id
1 'polypeptide(L)'
;MQAEAARLGYGNVFVGTIEGEPADTSCEAVIRKVLAAGYAKAQLRPLMLVAGAHANKDMVGSAPESWKSRFEAAGITATAQAKGLGQIAAVQQIYVRHVADAMRSVIASREV
;
A
#
# COMPACT_ATOMS: atom_id res chain seq x y z
N MET A 1 9.02 -2.68 -1.58
CA MET A 1 7.84 -3.12 -0.81
C MET A 1 7.46 -4.57 -1.10
N GLN A 2 7.19 -4.97 -2.36
CA GLN A 2 6.89 -6.38 -2.68
C GLN A 2 8.01 -7.35 -2.27
N ALA A 3 9.27 -7.02 -2.55
CA ALA A 3 10.43 -7.82 -2.14
C ALA A 3 10.53 -8.00 -0.62
N GLU A 4 10.17 -6.97 0.14
CA GLU A 4 10.19 -7.01 1.61
C GLU A 4 9.08 -7.91 2.16
N ALA A 5 7.88 -7.85 1.57
CA ALA A 5 6.81 -8.77 1.92
C ALA A 5 7.21 -10.23 1.70
N ALA A 6 7.87 -10.52 0.57
CA ALA A 6 8.41 -11.85 0.29
C ALA A 6 9.51 -12.26 1.28
N ARG A 7 10.43 -11.34 1.63
CA ARG A 7 11.50 -11.59 2.62
C ARG A 7 10.93 -11.94 4.01
N LEU A 8 9.81 -11.33 4.38
CA LEU A 8 9.09 -11.60 5.63
C LEU A 8 8.19 -12.86 5.57
N GLY A 9 8.14 -13.55 4.43
CA GLY A 9 7.35 -14.78 4.26
C GLY A 9 5.86 -14.55 3.98
N TYR A 10 5.45 -13.33 3.63
CA TYR A 10 4.06 -13.02 3.33
C TYR A 10 3.69 -13.36 1.88
N GLY A 11 3.20 -14.58 1.66
CA GLY A 11 2.70 -15.03 0.35
C GLY A 11 1.36 -14.42 -0.08
N ASN A 12 0.65 -13.76 0.84
CA ASN A 12 -0.68 -13.17 0.63
C ASN A 12 -0.67 -11.64 0.55
N VAL A 13 0.50 -11.02 0.40
CA VAL A 13 0.65 -9.57 0.29
C VAL A 13 1.11 -9.20 -1.10
N PHE A 14 0.29 -8.38 -1.76
CA PHE A 14 0.55 -7.87 -3.09
C PHE A 14 0.55 -6.35 -3.05
N VAL A 15 1.57 -5.74 -3.64
CA VAL A 15 1.75 -4.29 -3.68
C VAL A 15 1.62 -3.81 -5.10
N GLY A 16 0.84 -2.76 -5.30
CA GLY A 16 0.77 -2.06 -6.57
C GLY A 16 0.68 -0.55 -6.43
N THR A 17 0.74 0.14 -7.57
CA THR A 17 0.78 1.60 -7.70
C THR A 17 -0.41 2.07 -8.52
N ILE A 18 -1.04 3.19 -8.11
CA ILE A 18 -2.13 3.80 -8.89
C ILE A 18 -1.54 4.42 -10.16
N GLU A 19 -0.43 5.14 -10.00
CA GLU A 19 0.34 5.76 -11.07
C GLU A 19 1.81 5.44 -10.82
N GLY A 20 2.52 4.98 -11.85
CA GLY A 20 3.97 4.82 -11.82
C GLY A 20 4.47 3.44 -12.18
N GLU A 21 5.79 3.39 -12.34
CA GLU A 21 6.58 2.20 -12.61
C GLU A 21 6.90 1.43 -11.32
N PRO A 22 7.22 0.12 -11.42
CA PRO A 22 7.28 -0.69 -12.64
C PRO A 22 5.92 -1.12 -13.18
N ALA A 23 5.79 -1.34 -14.49
CA ALA A 23 4.52 -1.78 -15.12
C ALA A 23 3.87 -3.04 -14.49
N ASP A 24 4.67 -3.86 -13.79
CA ASP A 24 4.20 -5.05 -13.07
C ASP A 24 3.52 -4.74 -11.72
N THR A 25 3.44 -3.46 -11.32
CA THR A 25 2.69 -2.97 -10.16
C THR A 25 1.34 -2.35 -10.52
N SER A 26 0.95 -2.38 -11.81
CA SER A 26 -0.38 -1.97 -12.26
C SER A 26 -1.50 -2.83 -11.64
N CYS A 27 -2.72 -2.29 -11.58
CA CYS A 27 -3.89 -2.99 -11.03
C CYS A 27 -4.09 -4.37 -11.70
N GLU A 28 -4.00 -4.41 -13.03
CA GLU A 28 -4.17 -5.63 -13.82
C GLU A 28 -3.06 -6.65 -13.53
N ALA A 29 -1.81 -6.20 -13.37
CA ALA A 29 -0.71 -7.07 -13.00
C ALA A 29 -0.88 -7.66 -11.59
N VAL A 30 -1.33 -6.84 -10.64
CA VAL A 30 -1.64 -7.31 -9.28
C VAL A 30 -2.78 -8.33 -9.29
N ILE A 31 -3.88 -8.06 -10.00
CA ILE A 31 -5.01 -9.01 -10.13
C ILE A 31 -4.52 -10.35 -10.69
N ARG A 32 -3.69 -10.34 -11.75
CA ARG A 32 -3.10 -11.58 -12.29
C ARG A 32 -2.27 -12.34 -11.25
N LYS A 33 -1.44 -11.64 -10.47
CA LYS A 33 -0.63 -12.24 -9.39
C LYS A 33 -1.51 -12.86 -8.30
N VAL A 34 -2.59 -12.17 -7.91
CA VAL A 34 -3.56 -12.65 -6.90
C VAL A 34 -4.28 -13.92 -7.37
N LEU A 35 -4.76 -13.93 -8.62
CA LEU A 35 -5.41 -15.11 -9.21
C LEU A 35 -4.45 -16.29 -9.38
N ALA A 36 -3.23 -16.04 -9.85
CA ALA A 36 -2.20 -17.08 -9.99
C ALA A 36 -1.81 -17.71 -8.65
N ALA A 37 -1.90 -16.94 -7.55
CA ALA A 37 -1.70 -17.44 -6.19
C ALA A 37 -2.94 -18.16 -5.61
N GLY A 38 -4.06 -18.23 -6.35
CA GLY A 38 -5.26 -18.96 -5.95
C GLY A 38 -6.17 -18.23 -4.95
N TYR A 39 -6.02 -16.92 -4.78
CA TYR A 39 -6.85 -16.15 -3.85
C TYR A 39 -8.14 -15.66 -4.50
N ALA A 40 -9.29 -15.89 -3.84
CA ALA A 40 -10.61 -15.45 -4.28
C ALA A 40 -11.16 -14.23 -3.49
N LYS A 41 -10.43 -13.78 -2.45
CA LYS A 41 -10.81 -12.64 -1.61
C LYS A 41 -9.61 -11.72 -1.43
N ALA A 42 -9.83 -10.41 -1.53
CA ALA A 42 -8.80 -9.40 -1.37
C ALA A 42 -9.25 -8.28 -0.41
N GLN A 43 -8.36 -7.89 0.50
CA GLN A 43 -8.54 -6.72 1.36
C GLN A 43 -7.63 -5.59 0.84
N LEU A 44 -8.23 -4.59 0.20
CA LEU A 44 -7.52 -3.42 -0.31
C LEU A 44 -7.21 -2.46 0.84
N ARG A 45 -5.94 -2.05 0.94
CA ARG A 45 -5.44 -1.11 1.95
C ARG A 45 -4.51 -0.09 1.28
N PRO A 46 -4.66 1.21 1.58
CA PRO A 46 -3.82 2.22 0.96
C PRO A 46 -2.43 2.21 1.62
N LEU A 47 -1.38 2.11 0.80
CA LEU A 47 -0.01 2.31 1.25
C LEU A 47 0.35 3.80 1.18
N MET A 48 -0.50 4.65 1.77
CA MET A 48 -0.37 6.11 1.79
C MET A 48 -0.57 6.61 3.21
N LEU A 49 0.10 7.70 3.59
CA LEU A 49 0.01 8.26 4.95
C LEU A 49 -1.44 8.63 5.31
N VAL A 50 -2.16 9.26 4.38
CA VAL A 50 -3.57 9.64 4.51
C VAL A 50 -4.38 8.92 3.43
N ALA A 51 -5.57 8.42 3.80
CA ALA A 51 -6.55 7.92 2.85
C ALA A 51 -7.37 9.11 2.29
N GLY A 52 -6.72 9.93 1.47
CA GLY A 52 -7.32 11.13 0.87
C GLY A 52 -8.25 10.82 -0.31
N ALA A 53 -8.68 11.87 -1.03
CA ALA A 53 -9.62 11.76 -2.14
C ALA A 53 -9.20 10.74 -3.22
N HIS A 54 -7.90 10.66 -3.56
CA HIS A 54 -7.39 9.68 -4.51
C HIS A 54 -7.55 8.23 -4.02
N ALA A 55 -7.25 7.94 -2.75
CA ALA A 55 -7.48 6.61 -2.19
C ALA A 55 -8.98 6.22 -2.26
N ASN A 56 -9.87 7.16 -1.95
CA ASN A 56 -11.30 6.89 -1.97
C ASN A 56 -11.87 6.73 -3.38
N LYS A 57 -11.39 7.53 -4.34
CA LYS A 57 -11.85 7.48 -5.73
C LYS A 57 -11.26 6.27 -6.46
N ASP A 58 -9.95 6.09 -6.40
CA ASP A 58 -9.23 5.19 -7.29
C ASP A 58 -9.09 3.79 -6.71
N MET A 59 -9.15 3.63 -5.38
CA MET A 59 -9.04 2.30 -4.75
C MET A 59 -10.37 1.76 -4.23
N VAL A 60 -11.20 2.62 -3.63
CA VAL A 60 -12.44 2.22 -2.93
C VAL A 60 -13.73 2.65 -3.65
N GLY A 61 -13.60 3.39 -4.74
CA GLY A 61 -14.73 3.97 -5.46
C GLY A 61 -15.69 2.93 -6.03
N SER A 62 -16.85 3.39 -6.47
CA SER A 62 -17.81 2.59 -7.24
C SER A 62 -17.63 2.73 -8.76
N ALA A 63 -16.68 3.58 -9.20
CA ALA A 63 -16.39 3.73 -10.61
C ALA A 63 -15.71 2.46 -11.16
N PRO A 64 -15.95 2.09 -12.44
CA PRO A 64 -15.35 0.92 -13.07
C PRO A 64 -13.81 0.91 -13.01
N GLU A 65 -13.21 2.10 -13.01
CA GLU A 65 -11.76 2.29 -12.94
C GLU A 65 -11.18 2.12 -11.53
N SER A 66 -12.04 2.02 -10.51
CA SER A 66 -11.56 1.79 -9.15
C SER A 66 -10.96 0.38 -9.01
N TRP A 67 -9.95 0.24 -8.16
CA TRP A 67 -9.34 -1.07 -7.90
C TRP A 67 -10.35 -2.07 -7.37
N LYS A 68 -11.25 -1.64 -6.48
CA LYS A 68 -12.31 -2.51 -5.97
C LYS A 68 -13.16 -3.07 -7.11
N SER A 69 -13.66 -2.22 -8.01
CA SER A 69 -14.48 -2.66 -9.14
C SER A 69 -13.70 -3.57 -10.10
N ARG A 70 -12.42 -3.28 -10.36
CA ARG A 70 -11.57 -4.13 -11.22
C ARG A 70 -11.32 -5.51 -10.62
N PHE A 71 -11.08 -5.60 -9.30
CA PHE A 71 -10.95 -6.88 -8.60
C PHE A 71 -12.26 -7.68 -8.63
N GLU A 72 -13.40 -7.02 -8.38
CA GLU A 72 -14.72 -7.65 -8.43
C GLU A 72 -15.04 -8.16 -9.84
N ALA A 73 -14.74 -7.37 -10.88
CA ALA A 73 -14.91 -7.77 -12.28
C ALA A 73 -14.04 -8.98 -12.66
N ALA A 74 -12.89 -9.16 -12.00
CA ALA A 74 -12.03 -10.34 -12.16
C ALA A 74 -12.45 -11.55 -11.32
N GLY A 75 -13.62 -11.49 -10.66
CA GLY A 75 -14.15 -12.58 -9.84
C GLY A 75 -13.55 -12.66 -8.42
N ILE A 76 -12.84 -11.63 -7.98
CA ILE A 76 -12.25 -11.57 -6.63
C ILE A 76 -13.19 -10.75 -5.74
N THR A 77 -13.62 -11.31 -4.62
CA THR A 77 -14.38 -10.53 -3.63
C THR A 77 -13.47 -9.50 -2.98
N ALA A 78 -13.71 -8.20 -3.23
CA ALA A 78 -12.87 -7.12 -2.73
C ALA A 78 -13.54 -6.33 -1.60
N THR A 79 -12.88 -6.27 -0.46
CA THR A 79 -13.20 -5.34 0.63
C THR A 79 -12.14 -4.26 0.73
N ALA A 80 -12.49 -3.09 1.25
CA ALA A 80 -11.54 -1.99 1.38
C ALA A 80 -11.50 -1.47 2.82
N GLN A 81 -10.29 -1.12 3.26
CA GLN A 81 -10.07 -0.41 4.51
C GLN A 81 -9.42 0.93 4.19
N ALA A 82 -10.23 1.98 4.06
CA ALA A 82 -9.79 3.34 3.77
C ALA A 82 -9.17 4.03 4.99
N LYS A 83 -8.16 3.40 5.61
CA LYS A 83 -7.37 3.99 6.71
C LYS A 83 -5.94 4.20 6.23
N GLY A 84 -5.48 5.44 6.29
CA GLY A 84 -4.09 5.78 5.97
C GLY A 84 -3.12 5.19 6.99
N LEU A 85 -1.86 4.98 6.56
CA LEU A 85 -0.80 4.45 7.41
C LEU A 85 -0.54 5.32 8.65
N GLY A 86 -0.82 6.63 8.59
CA GLY A 86 -0.65 7.57 9.69
C GLY A 86 -1.53 7.28 10.90
N GLN A 87 -2.56 6.43 10.75
CA GLN A 87 -3.40 5.98 11.88
C GLN A 87 -2.84 4.73 12.58
N ILE A 88 -1.76 4.14 12.08
CA ILE A 88 -1.13 2.94 12.66
C ILE A 88 -0.03 3.38 13.62
N ALA A 89 -0.19 3.11 14.91
CA ALA A 89 0.77 3.52 15.95
C ALA A 89 2.21 3.09 15.64
N ALA A 90 2.42 1.87 15.14
CA ALA A 90 3.74 1.39 14.75
C ALA A 90 4.36 2.22 13.60
N VAL A 91 3.56 2.72 12.65
CA VAL A 91 4.03 3.61 11.59
C VAL A 91 4.36 4.99 12.14
N GLN A 92 3.54 5.54 13.04
CA GLN A 92 3.84 6.81 13.71
C GLN A 92 5.20 6.76 14.41
N GLN A 93 5.52 5.64 15.08
CA GLN A 93 6.83 5.46 15.71
C GLN A 93 7.99 5.43 14.72
N ILE A 94 7.79 4.95 13.49
CA ILE A 94 8.80 5.05 12.44
C ILE A 94 9.09 6.52 12.11
N TYR A 95 8.06 7.36 11.95
CA TYR A 95 8.23 8.79 11.71
C TYR A 95 8.92 9.51 12.87
N VAL A 96 8.49 9.23 14.12
CA VAL A 96 9.12 9.80 15.33
C VAL A 96 10.60 9.43 15.38
N ARG A 97 10.94 8.17 15.10
CA ARG A 97 12.34 7.71 15.07
C ARG A 97 13.15 8.46 14.00
N HIS A 98 12.63 8.58 12.78
CA HIS A 98 13.34 9.30 11.71
C HIS A 98 13.57 10.78 12.07
N VAL A 99 12.61 11.45 12.70
CA VAL A 99 12.79 12.82 13.19
C VAL A 99 13.88 12.88 14.27
N ALA A 100 13.85 11.96 15.22
CA ALA A 100 14.89 11.88 16.27
C ALA A 100 16.28 11.62 15.69
N ASP A 101 16.41 10.76 14.67
CA ASP A 101 17.66 10.49 13.95
C ASP A 101 18.17 11.76 13.24
N ALA A 102 17.28 12.47 12.54
CA ALA A 102 17.62 13.73 11.86
C ALA A 102 18.10 14.81 12.85
N MET A 103 17.40 14.96 13.99
CA MET A 103 17.79 15.91 15.03
C MET A 103 19.16 15.58 15.62
N ARG A 104 19.44 14.30 15.91
CA ARG A 104 20.76 13.85 16.38
C ARG A 104 21.86 14.20 15.38
N SER A 105 21.62 13.95 14.08
CA SER A 105 22.58 14.29 13.03
C SER A 105 22.88 15.79 12.99
N VAL A 106 21.87 16.64 13.14
CA VAL A 106 22.05 18.10 13.13
C VAL A 106 22.84 18.57 14.36
N ILE A 107 22.52 18.05 15.55
CA ILE A 107 23.23 18.41 16.79
C ILE A 107 24.70 17.98 16.71
N ALA A 108 24.97 16.74 16.32
CA ALA A 108 26.35 16.25 16.17
C ALA A 108 27.17 17.06 15.15
N SER A 109 26.54 17.57 14.09
CA SER A 109 27.21 18.40 13.09
C SER A 109 27.52 19.84 13.55
N ARG A 110 26.98 20.27 14.70
CA ARG A 110 27.19 21.60 15.28
C ARG A 110 28.21 21.63 16.41
N GLU A 111 28.62 20.47 16.90
CA GLU A 111 29.64 20.33 17.96
C GLU A 111 31.06 20.09 17.39
N VAL A 112 31.22 20.23 16.07
CA VAL A 112 32.49 20.16 15.33
C VAL A 112 32.88 21.55 14.81
#